data_AF-A0A5D0TPY0-F1
#
_entry.id   AF-A0A5D0TPY0-F1
#
_cell.length_a   1.000
_cell.length_b   1.000
_cell.length_c   1.000
_cell.angle_alpha   90.00
_cell.angle_beta   90.00
_cell.angle_gamma   90.00
#
_symmetry.space_group_name_H-M   'P 1'
#
loop_
_entity.id
_entity.type
_entity.pdbx_description
1 polymer ?
#
loop_
_entity_poly.entity_id
_entity_poly.type
_entity_poly.pdbx_seq_one_letter_code
_entity_poly.pdbx_strand_id
1 'polypeptide(L)'
;MAESTSVPDGCEDLYSSLGKLVVASADMESRLRYVVSELAGDDDAGWIVFEGQSVEWLVTNGLAVLGQLEEMRRWPGGNSTRIRSALLEAQNANRLRNLMVHGTWRDECILRDEGCVPRPATAPLEGRVYHVCRSRYRKGLEERQFAISDIDALAEKMWTLEQELRESKDAAKDAWLGRT
;
A
#
# COMPACT_ATOMS: atom_id res chain seq x y z
N MET A 1 7.42 32.66 -22.19
CA MET A 1 6.18 32.01 -22.69
C MET A 1 5.83 30.92 -21.72
N ALA A 2 4.78 31.10 -20.93
CA ALA A 2 4.25 30.00 -20.12
C ALA A 2 3.41 29.13 -21.05
N GLU A 3 3.85 27.90 -21.31
CA GLU A 3 2.99 26.90 -21.94
C GLU A 3 1.76 26.73 -21.05
N SER A 4 0.59 27.01 -21.62
CA SER A 4 -0.69 26.68 -21.01
C SER A 4 -0.74 25.17 -20.84
N THR A 5 -0.47 24.69 -19.62
CA THR A 5 -0.71 23.30 -19.22
C THR A 5 -2.21 23.12 -19.05
N SER A 6 -2.95 23.12 -20.15
CA SER A 6 -4.31 22.58 -20.15
C SER A 6 -4.19 21.10 -19.79
N VAL A 7 -4.85 20.71 -18.70
CA VAL A 7 -5.04 19.30 -18.36
C VAL A 7 -5.59 18.60 -19.62
N PRO A 8 -4.95 17.54 -20.13
CA PRO A 8 -5.46 16.82 -21.28
C PRO A 8 -6.91 16.38 -21.04
N ASP A 9 -7.77 16.54 -22.03
CA ASP A 9 -9.15 16.05 -21.97
C ASP A 9 -9.16 14.57 -21.54
N GLY A 10 -10.00 14.23 -20.56
CA GLY A 10 -10.14 12.86 -20.04
C GLY A 10 -9.19 12.47 -18.90
N CYS A 11 -8.49 13.41 -18.25
CA CYS A 11 -7.75 13.13 -17.01
C CYS A 11 -8.63 13.17 -15.73
N GLU A 12 -9.89 13.56 -15.82
CA GLU A 12 -10.79 13.66 -14.65
C GLU A 12 -10.96 12.32 -13.94
N ASP A 13 -11.19 11.24 -14.71
CA ASP A 13 -11.32 9.89 -14.16
C ASP A 13 -10.01 9.41 -13.50
N LEU A 14 -8.86 9.73 -14.13
CA LEU A 14 -7.55 9.43 -13.57
C LEU A 14 -7.34 10.13 -12.22
N TYR A 15 -7.65 11.43 -12.13
CA TYR A 15 -7.51 12.17 -10.88
C TYR A 15 -8.49 11.71 -9.80
N SER A 16 -9.71 11.35 -10.17
CA SER A 16 -10.69 10.77 -9.26
C SER A 16 -10.19 9.45 -8.66
N SER A 17 -9.70 8.53 -9.49
CA SER A 17 -9.15 7.25 -9.03
C SER A 17 -7.86 7.41 -8.22
N LEU A 18 -6.98 8.34 -8.59
CA LEU A 18 -5.81 8.69 -7.77
C LEU A 18 -6.21 9.25 -6.40
N GLY A 19 -7.26 10.07 -6.34
CA GLY A 19 -7.83 10.58 -5.09
C GLY A 19 -8.31 9.45 -4.18
N LYS A 20 -9.05 8.47 -4.72
CA LYS A 20 -9.48 7.27 -3.98
C LYS A 20 -8.27 6.49 -3.44
N LEU A 21 -7.25 6.27 -4.27
CA LEU A 21 -6.03 5.57 -3.87
C LEU A 21 -5.29 6.30 -2.74
N VAL A 22 -5.22 7.63 -2.79
CA VAL A 22 -4.59 8.43 -1.73
C VAL A 22 -5.35 8.25 -0.41
N VAL A 23 -6.68 8.34 -0.41
CA VAL A 23 -7.51 8.14 0.78
C VAL A 23 -7.33 6.72 1.33
N ALA A 24 -7.49 5.69 0.49
CA ALA A 24 -7.32 4.30 0.89
C ALA A 24 -5.92 4.02 1.47
N SER A 25 -4.89 4.62 0.88
CA SER A 25 -3.53 4.51 1.41
C SER A 25 -3.35 5.17 2.77
N ALA A 26 -3.98 6.33 3.00
CA ALA A 26 -3.91 7.02 4.28
C ALA A 26 -4.58 6.20 5.40
N ASP A 27 -5.74 5.61 5.12
CA ASP A 27 -6.45 4.75 6.07
C ASP A 27 -5.63 3.50 6.42
N MET A 28 -5.09 2.81 5.40
CA MET A 28 -4.23 1.64 5.59
C MET A 28 -2.96 1.99 6.38
N GLU A 29 -2.29 3.09 6.05
CA GLU A 29 -1.10 3.55 6.77
C GLU A 29 -1.41 3.88 8.24
N SER A 30 -2.54 4.56 8.49
CA SER A 30 -3.00 4.88 9.85
C SER A 30 -3.27 3.61 10.66
N ARG A 31 -3.96 2.62 10.07
CA ARG A 31 -4.24 1.34 10.73
C ARG A 31 -2.96 0.56 11.00
N LEU A 32 -2.03 0.55 10.04
CA LEU A 32 -0.74 -0.11 10.19
C LEU A 32 0.03 0.43 11.40
N ARG A 33 0.09 1.76 11.57
CA ARG A 33 0.72 2.39 12.76
C ARG A 33 0.06 1.90 14.05
N TYR A 34 -1.27 1.89 14.08
CA TYR A 34 -2.03 1.47 15.26
C TYR A 34 -1.74 0.01 15.63
N VAL A 35 -1.81 -0.89 14.64
CA VAL A 35 -1.55 -2.33 14.86
C VAL A 35 -0.12 -2.57 15.33
N VAL A 36 0.88 -1.94 14.70
CA VAL A 36 2.29 -2.11 15.09
C VAL A 36 2.55 -1.54 16.49
N SER A 37 1.92 -0.42 16.85
CA SER A 37 2.00 0.13 18.21
C SER A 37 1.41 -0.82 19.24
N GLU A 38 0.21 -1.38 18.99
CA GLU A 38 -0.41 -2.33 19.92
C GLU A 38 0.38 -3.64 20.03
N LEU A 39 0.97 -4.12 18.94
CA LEU A 39 1.86 -5.29 18.96
C LEU A 39 3.07 -5.05 19.87
N ALA A 40 3.64 -3.85 19.84
CA ALA A 40 4.79 -3.47 20.65
C ALA A 40 4.45 -3.29 22.15
N GLY A 41 3.18 -3.03 22.46
CA GLY A 41 2.65 -2.92 23.83
C GLY A 41 1.86 -1.64 24.06
N ASP A 42 0.80 -1.73 24.88
CA ASP A 42 -0.07 -0.62 25.29
C ASP A 42 0.58 0.28 26.37
N ASP A 43 1.81 0.75 26.14
CA ASP A 43 2.37 1.85 26.94
C ASP A 43 1.94 3.19 26.33
N ASP A 44 1.37 4.10 27.14
CA ASP A 44 0.76 5.38 26.72
C ASP A 44 1.68 6.31 25.89
N ALA A 45 2.99 6.04 25.84
CA ALA A 45 3.97 6.79 25.04
C ALA A 45 4.53 6.03 23.83
N GLY A 46 4.21 4.74 23.66
CA GLY A 46 4.74 3.90 22.58
C GLY A 46 4.40 4.44 21.19
N TRP A 47 3.18 4.98 21.02
CA TRP A 47 2.68 5.53 19.76
C TRP A 47 3.60 6.61 19.15
N ILE A 48 4.30 7.38 19.99
CA ILE A 48 5.20 8.47 19.56
C ILE A 48 6.34 7.93 18.67
N VAL A 49 6.81 6.71 18.92
CA VAL A 49 7.89 6.09 18.14
C VAL A 49 7.42 5.70 16.74
N PHE A 50 6.13 5.37 16.59
CA PHE A 50 5.55 4.88 15.34
C PHE A 50 5.03 6.01 14.44
N GLU A 51 4.77 7.18 14.99
CA GLU A 51 4.36 8.35 14.21
C GLU A 51 5.46 8.86 13.27
N GLY A 52 5.06 9.21 12.05
CA GLY A 52 5.97 9.69 11.00
C GLY A 52 6.91 8.63 10.40
N GLN A 53 6.81 7.37 10.83
CA GLN A 53 7.60 6.27 10.25
C GLN A 53 7.07 5.83 8.89
N SER A 54 7.97 5.32 8.05
CA SER A 54 7.59 4.78 6.75
C SER A 54 6.88 3.43 6.87
N VAL A 55 6.00 3.10 5.92
CA VAL A 55 5.35 1.77 5.83
C VAL A 55 6.37 0.64 5.84
N GLU A 56 7.50 0.81 5.15
CA GLU A 56 8.55 -0.20 5.12
C GLU A 56 9.12 -0.46 6.52
N TRP A 57 9.40 0.62 7.26
CA TRP A 57 9.89 0.52 8.64
C TRP A 57 8.84 -0.12 9.56
N LEU A 58 7.57 0.30 9.46
CA LEU A 58 6.47 -0.24 10.26
C LEU A 58 6.28 -1.74 10.01
N VAL A 59 6.30 -2.18 8.75
CA VAL A 59 6.18 -3.60 8.39
C VAL A 59 7.35 -4.40 8.94
N THR A 60 8.59 -3.94 8.75
CA THR A 60 9.77 -4.65 9.27
C THR A 60 9.73 -4.82 10.78
N ASN A 61 9.42 -3.76 11.53
CA ASN A 61 9.34 -3.82 12.99
C ASN A 61 8.13 -4.62 13.46
N GLY A 62 6.97 -4.44 12.82
CA GLY A 62 5.77 -5.23 13.13
C GLY A 62 5.99 -6.73 12.96
N LEU A 63 6.67 -7.15 11.88
CA LEU A 63 7.03 -8.55 11.67
C LEU A 63 7.99 -9.10 12.73
N ALA A 64 8.95 -8.29 13.17
CA ALA A 64 9.90 -8.68 14.22
C ALA A 64 9.20 -8.86 15.58
N VAL A 65 8.35 -7.90 15.97
CA VAL A 65 7.55 -7.97 17.20
C VAL A 65 6.59 -9.15 17.15
N LEU A 66 5.90 -9.37 16.02
CA LEU A 66 5.01 -10.49 15.83
C LEU A 66 5.72 -11.84 16.00
N GLY A 67 6.93 -11.98 15.46
CA GLY A 67 7.75 -13.19 15.66
C GLY A 67 8.08 -13.44 17.13
N GLN A 68 8.42 -12.39 17.89
CA GLN A 68 8.64 -12.51 19.34
C GLN A 68 7.36 -12.90 20.09
N LEU A 69 6.20 -12.35 19.72
CA LEU A 69 4.90 -12.71 20.31
C LEU A 69 4.52 -14.17 20.06
N GLU A 70 4.83 -14.69 18.86
CA GLU A 70 4.65 -16.10 18.50
C GLU A 70 5.57 -17.01 19.34
N GLU A 71 6.85 -16.65 19.49
CA GLU A 71 7.83 -17.38 20.32
C GLU A 71 7.38 -17.45 21.78
N MET A 72 6.85 -16.35 22.32
CA MET A 72 6.28 -16.29 23.66
C MET A 72 4.93 -16.99 23.80
N ARG A 73 4.34 -17.50 22.70
CA ARG A 73 2.99 -18.07 22.65
C ARG A 73 1.91 -17.13 23.19
N ARG A 74 2.14 -15.82 23.09
CA ARG A 74 1.18 -14.83 23.57
C ARG A 74 -0.04 -14.79 22.64
N TRP A 75 0.16 -14.94 21.33
CA TRP A 75 -0.90 -14.82 20.32
C TRP A 75 -1.12 -16.16 19.58
N PRO A 76 -2.37 -16.55 19.28
CA PRO A 76 -2.64 -17.79 18.53
C PRO A 76 -2.06 -17.75 17.11
N GLY A 77 -1.43 -18.84 16.68
CA GLY A 77 -0.69 -18.89 15.40
C GLY A 77 -1.52 -18.60 14.15
N GLY A 78 -2.83 -18.86 14.16
CA GLY A 78 -3.72 -18.57 13.04
C GLY A 78 -3.84 -17.07 12.75
N ASN A 79 -4.02 -16.25 13.80
CA ASN A 79 -4.14 -14.81 13.63
C ASN A 79 -2.79 -14.16 13.34
N SER A 80 -1.70 -14.66 13.93
CA SER A 80 -0.35 -14.18 13.61
C SER A 80 0.01 -14.40 12.14
N THR A 81 -0.40 -15.53 11.55
CA THR A 81 -0.21 -15.80 10.11
C THR A 81 -0.96 -14.79 9.25
N ARG A 82 -2.21 -14.47 9.60
CA ARG A 82 -3.04 -13.46 8.90
C ARG A 82 -2.39 -12.08 8.94
N ILE A 83 -1.98 -11.63 10.13
CA ILE A 83 -1.30 -10.34 10.33
C ILE A 83 -0.01 -10.28 9.51
N ARG A 84 0.81 -11.32 9.58
CA ARG A 84 2.07 -11.42 8.81
C ARG A 84 1.81 -11.25 7.31
N SER A 85 0.81 -11.93 6.77
CA SER A 85 0.43 -11.81 5.35
C SER A 85 0.00 -10.39 5.02
N ALA A 86 -0.89 -9.81 5.83
CA ALA A 86 -1.39 -8.46 5.62
C ALA A 86 -0.27 -7.39 5.68
N LEU A 87 0.70 -7.52 6.59
CA LEU A 87 1.87 -6.63 6.69
C LEU A 87 2.72 -6.66 5.41
N LEU A 88 3.03 -7.86 4.90
CA LEU A 88 3.81 -8.02 3.67
C LEU A 88 3.07 -7.48 2.45
N GLU A 89 1.77 -7.72 2.37
CA GLU A 89 0.93 -7.20 1.30
C GLU A 89 0.78 -5.68 1.34
N ALA A 90 0.65 -5.08 2.53
CA ALA A 90 0.64 -3.64 2.73
C ALA A 90 1.95 -2.98 2.24
N GLN A 91 3.10 -3.61 2.50
CA GLN A 91 4.38 -3.14 1.97
C GLN A 91 4.40 -3.12 0.43
N ASN A 92 3.92 -4.20 -0.19
CA ASN A 92 3.88 -4.31 -1.65
C ASN A 92 2.88 -3.32 -2.27
N ALA A 93 1.70 -3.18 -1.67
CA ALA A 93 0.69 -2.20 -2.09
C ALA A 93 1.26 -0.77 -2.01
N ASN A 94 1.94 -0.42 -0.91
CA ASN A 94 2.53 0.91 -0.74
C ASN A 94 3.65 1.20 -1.77
N ARG A 95 4.45 0.20 -2.14
CA ARG A 95 5.44 0.36 -3.22
C ARG A 95 4.77 0.74 -4.54
N LEU A 96 3.67 0.08 -4.90
CA LEU A 96 2.92 0.34 -6.11
C LEU A 96 2.22 1.72 -6.06
N ARG A 97 1.60 2.06 -4.93
CA ARG A 97 0.99 3.38 -4.70
C ARG A 97 2.01 4.49 -4.83
N ASN A 98 3.22 4.34 -4.29
CA ASN A 98 4.27 5.34 -4.42
C ASN A 98 4.70 5.55 -5.88
N LEU A 99 4.63 4.53 -6.74
CA LEU A 99 4.84 4.71 -8.18
C LEU A 99 3.67 5.46 -8.81
N MET A 100 2.42 5.07 -8.52
CA MET A 100 1.23 5.70 -9.11
C MET A 100 1.02 7.15 -8.68
N VAL A 101 1.18 7.46 -7.40
CA VAL A 101 0.89 8.80 -6.84
C VAL A 101 2.02 9.81 -7.14
N HIS A 102 3.27 9.36 -7.14
CA HIS A 102 4.43 10.25 -7.35
C HIS A 102 5.09 10.09 -8.73
N GLY A 103 4.51 9.25 -9.58
CA GLY A 103 4.97 9.02 -10.94
C GLY A 103 4.52 10.13 -11.89
N THR A 104 5.22 10.25 -13.01
CA THR A 104 4.78 11.06 -14.15
C THR A 104 3.94 10.18 -15.06
N TRP A 105 2.69 10.59 -15.29
CA TRP A 105 1.73 9.88 -16.15
C TRP A 105 1.82 10.41 -17.58
N ARG A 106 1.81 9.50 -18.55
CA ARG A 106 1.87 9.80 -19.99
C ARG A 106 0.99 8.84 -20.78
N ASP A 107 0.49 9.29 -21.93
CA ASP A 107 -0.22 8.41 -22.88
C ASP A 107 0.74 7.63 -23.79
N GLU A 108 2.03 7.99 -23.81
CA GLU A 108 3.05 7.36 -24.65
C GLU A 108 4.22 6.84 -23.80
N CYS A 109 4.82 5.73 -24.25
CA CYS A 109 5.98 5.11 -23.63
C CYS A 109 7.26 5.92 -23.88
N ILE A 110 7.97 6.31 -22.81
CA ILE A 110 9.27 6.98 -22.90
C ILE A 110 10.35 6.00 -23.35
N LEU A 111 10.34 4.79 -22.79
CA LEU A 111 11.35 3.76 -23.00
C LEU A 111 11.14 2.94 -24.29
N ARG A 112 10.08 3.22 -25.05
CA ARG A 112 9.65 2.38 -26.19
C ARG A 112 9.47 0.91 -25.76
N ASP A 113 9.64 -0.04 -26.68
CA ASP A 113 9.28 -1.45 -26.47
C ASP A 113 10.23 -2.23 -25.54
N GLU A 114 11.45 -1.74 -25.27
CA GLU A 114 12.49 -2.54 -24.60
C GLU A 114 12.59 -2.34 -23.08
N GLY A 115 11.89 -1.36 -22.50
CA GLY A 115 12.06 -1.00 -21.08
C GLY A 115 10.78 -0.80 -20.27
N CYS A 116 9.61 -0.89 -20.90
CA CYS A 116 8.33 -0.69 -20.23
C CYS A 116 7.80 -2.02 -19.68
N VAL A 117 7.52 -2.06 -18.38
CA VAL A 117 6.85 -3.21 -17.77
C VAL A 117 5.38 -3.19 -18.19
N PRO A 118 4.90 -4.22 -18.93
CA PRO A 118 3.52 -4.24 -19.40
C PRO A 118 2.52 -4.53 -18.27
N ARG A 119 1.25 -4.17 -18.49
CA ARG A 119 0.16 -4.64 -17.62
C ARG A 119 0.12 -6.18 -17.63
N PRO A 120 -0.18 -6.84 -16.50
CA PRO A 120 -0.36 -8.28 -16.48
C PRO A 120 -1.42 -8.72 -17.50
N ALA A 121 -1.18 -9.81 -18.23
CA ALA A 121 -2.14 -10.34 -19.20
C ALA A 121 -3.48 -10.78 -18.58
N THR A 122 -3.52 -10.94 -17.25
CA THR A 122 -4.73 -11.26 -16.48
C THR A 122 -5.56 -10.03 -16.12
N ALA A 123 -5.07 -8.81 -16.38
CA ALA A 123 -5.79 -7.59 -16.09
C ALA A 123 -6.97 -7.40 -17.07
N PRO A 124 -8.07 -6.74 -16.66
CA PRO A 124 -9.17 -6.41 -17.55
C PRO A 124 -8.70 -5.62 -18.78
N LEU A 125 -9.29 -5.94 -19.94
CA LEU A 125 -9.11 -5.17 -21.16
C LEU A 125 -9.70 -3.76 -20.96
N GLU A 126 -8.90 -2.75 -21.25
CA GLU A 126 -9.19 -1.35 -20.97
C GLU A 126 -8.93 -0.53 -22.23
N GLY A 127 -9.80 0.46 -22.49
CA GLY A 127 -9.67 1.32 -23.67
C GLY A 127 -8.50 2.29 -23.61
N ARG A 128 -8.03 2.64 -22.39
CA ARG A 128 -6.93 3.58 -22.19
C ARG A 128 -5.89 3.02 -21.21
N VAL A 129 -4.64 3.01 -21.66
CA VAL A 129 -3.49 2.61 -20.85
C VAL A 129 -2.53 3.79 -20.79
N TYR A 130 -2.07 4.08 -19.58
CA TYR A 130 -1.08 5.10 -19.28
C TYR A 130 0.26 4.45 -18.99
N HIS A 131 1.32 5.22 -19.24
CA HIS A 131 2.68 4.89 -18.88
C HIS A 131 3.11 5.76 -17.71
N VAL A 132 3.58 5.11 -16.63
CA VAL A 132 3.94 5.77 -15.38
C VAL A 132 5.40 5.47 -15.05
N CYS A 133 6.19 6.53 -14.96
CA CYS A 133 7.58 6.45 -14.57
C CYS A 133 7.82 7.19 -13.26
N ARG A 134 8.73 6.69 -12.41
CA ARG A 134 9.14 7.43 -11.22
C ARG A 134 9.89 8.69 -11.62
N SER A 135 9.47 9.82 -11.07
CA SER A 135 10.12 11.12 -11.27
C SER A 135 11.56 11.18 -10.73
N ARG A 136 11.95 10.30 -9.79
CA ARG A 136 13.29 10.29 -9.16
C ARG A 136 14.13 9.09 -9.59
N TYR A 137 15.17 9.35 -10.38
CA TYR A 137 16.10 8.38 -11.00
C TYR A 137 17.03 7.59 -10.05
N ARG A 138 16.92 7.72 -8.72
CA ARG A 138 17.92 7.16 -7.79
C ARG A 138 18.09 5.64 -7.83
N LYS A 139 17.16 4.89 -8.43
CA LYS A 139 17.19 3.41 -8.52
C LYS A 139 17.08 2.88 -9.96
N GLY A 140 17.37 3.72 -10.97
CA GLY A 140 17.14 3.38 -12.37
C GLY A 140 15.80 3.89 -12.88
N LEU A 141 15.67 3.97 -14.20
CA LEU A 141 14.44 4.36 -14.87
C LEU A 141 13.57 3.11 -15.03
N GLU A 142 12.40 3.12 -14.40
CA GLU A 142 11.40 2.06 -14.52
C GLU A 142 10.08 2.71 -14.93
N GLU A 143 9.56 2.27 -16.07
CA GLU A 143 8.27 2.68 -16.62
C GLU A 143 7.33 1.48 -16.59
N ARG A 144 6.09 1.70 -16.12
CA ARG A 144 5.08 0.65 -16.07
C ARG A 144 3.78 1.12 -16.72
N GLN A 145 3.08 0.20 -17.36
CA GLN A 145 1.74 0.45 -17.87
C GLN A 145 0.68 0.29 -16.78
N PHE A 146 -0.29 1.19 -16.74
CA PHE A 146 -1.46 1.15 -15.86
C PHE A 146 -2.72 1.64 -16.57
N ALA A 147 -3.86 1.05 -16.26
CA ALA A 147 -5.17 1.60 -16.54
C ALA A 147 -5.81 2.17 -15.27
N ILE A 148 -6.93 2.87 -15.42
CA ILE A 148 -7.70 3.42 -14.29
C ILE A 148 -8.16 2.31 -13.34
N SER A 149 -8.62 1.17 -13.88
CA SER A 149 -9.01 0.03 -13.04
C SER A 149 -7.88 -0.54 -12.19
N ASP A 150 -6.61 -0.40 -12.60
CA ASP A 150 -5.49 -0.86 -11.75
C ASP A 150 -5.33 0.03 -10.51
N ILE A 151 -5.63 1.32 -10.64
CA ILE A 151 -5.61 2.30 -9.55
C ILE A 151 -6.74 1.99 -8.58
N ASP A 152 -7.95 1.79 -9.11
CA ASP A 152 -9.13 1.44 -8.31
C ASP A 152 -8.96 0.09 -7.61
N ALA A 153 -8.41 -0.92 -8.30
CA ALA A 153 -8.11 -2.22 -7.71
C ALA A 153 -7.06 -2.14 -6.59
N LEU A 154 -6.05 -1.27 -6.75
CA LEU A 154 -5.08 -1.03 -5.67
C LEU A 154 -5.71 -0.31 -4.48
N ALA A 155 -6.60 0.65 -4.72
CA ALA A 155 -7.34 1.34 -3.66
C ALA A 155 -8.20 0.35 -2.86
N GLU A 156 -8.98 -0.48 -3.55
CA GLU A 156 -9.79 -1.54 -2.92
C GLU A 156 -8.94 -2.52 -2.14
N LYS A 157 -7.79 -2.92 -2.70
CA LYS A 157 -6.83 -3.77 -1.99
C LYS A 157 -6.33 -3.11 -0.71
N MET A 158 -6.02 -1.81 -0.73
CA MET A 158 -5.55 -1.10 0.46
C MET A 158 -6.63 -1.02 1.55
N TRP A 159 -7.90 -0.79 1.19
CA TRP A 159 -9.01 -0.87 2.14
C TRP A 159 -9.20 -2.28 2.70
N THR A 160 -9.12 -3.30 1.85
CA THR A 160 -9.20 -4.69 2.29
C THR A 160 -8.08 -5.03 3.28
N LEU A 161 -6.86 -4.56 3.03
CA LEU A 161 -5.71 -4.75 3.92
C LEU A 161 -5.88 -4.01 5.26
N GLU A 162 -6.48 -2.82 5.24
CA GLU A 162 -6.85 -2.09 6.46
C GLU A 162 -7.81 -2.91 7.33
N GLN A 163 -8.87 -3.43 6.73
CA GLN A 163 -9.87 -4.26 7.42
C GLN A 163 -9.25 -5.55 7.96
N GLU A 164 -8.48 -6.27 7.13
CA GLU A 164 -7.81 -7.51 7.52
C GLU A 164 -6.83 -7.29 8.68
N LEU A 165 -6.04 -6.20 8.66
CA LEU A 165 -5.16 -5.83 9.77
C LEU A 165 -5.94 -5.57 11.06
N ARG A 166 -7.08 -4.89 10.96
CA ARG A 166 -7.95 -4.61 12.12
C ARG A 166 -8.54 -5.89 12.69
N GLU A 167 -9.22 -6.68 11.87
CA GLU A 167 -9.93 -7.88 12.28
C GLU A 167 -8.99 -8.96 12.82
N SER A 168 -7.87 -9.22 12.13
CA SER A 168 -6.91 -10.23 12.57
C SER A 168 -6.24 -9.85 13.90
N LYS A 169 -5.98 -8.56 14.11
CA LYS A 169 -5.47 -8.04 15.39
C LYS A 169 -6.50 -8.14 16.49
N ASP A 170 -7.74 -7.71 16.26
CA ASP A 170 -8.80 -7.77 17.28
C ASP A 170 -9.08 -9.24 17.67
N ALA A 171 -9.17 -10.14 16.70
CA ALA A 171 -9.32 -11.57 16.94
C ALA A 171 -8.14 -12.17 17.73
N ALA A 172 -6.91 -11.71 17.48
CA ALA A 172 -5.74 -12.14 18.25
C ALA A 172 -5.79 -11.66 19.71
N LYS A 173 -6.19 -10.40 19.92
CA LYS A 173 -6.34 -9.79 21.25
C LYS A 173 -7.45 -10.49 22.05
N ASP A 174 -8.60 -10.73 21.44
CA ASP A 174 -9.72 -11.42 22.09
C ASP A 174 -9.40 -12.86 22.45
N ALA A 175 -8.74 -13.59 21.55
CA ALA A 175 -8.29 -14.96 21.82
C ALA A 175 -7.25 -15.01 22.96
N TRP A 176 -6.33 -14.05 23.04
CA TRP A 176 -5.37 -13.96 24.13
C TRP A 176 -6.03 -13.64 25.47
N LEU A 177 -7.05 -12.78 25.49
CA LEU A 177 -7.81 -12.41 26.68
C LEU A 177 -8.89 -13.43 27.08
N GLY A 178 -9.07 -14.50 26.30
CA GLY A 178 -10.09 -15.52 26.54
C GLY A 178 -11.52 -15.02 26.35
N ARG A 179 -11.76 -14.07 25.44
CA ARG A 179 -13.08 -13.45 25.16
C ARG A 179 -13.86 -14.10 24.02
N THR A 180 -13.43 -15.28 23.56
CA THR A 180 -14.03 -16.03 22.44
C THR A 180 -15.26 -16.81 22.81
#